data_AF-A0A7J3NRS8-F1
#
_entry.id   AF-A0A7J3NRS8-F1
#
_cell.length_a   1.000
_cell.length_b   1.000
_cell.length_c   1.000
_cell.angle_alpha   90.00
_cell.angle_beta   90.00
_cell.angle_gamma   90.00
#
_symmetry.space_group_name_H-M   'P 1'
#
loop_
_entity.id
_entity.type
_entity.pdbx_description
1 polymer ?
#
loop_
_entity_poly.entity_id
_entity_poly.type
_entity_poly.pdbx_seq_one_letter_code
_entity_poly.pdbx_strand_id
1 'polypeptide(L)'
;ETYLSLCTDAGAELIKSRVSELELDRVVVAACTPKTHEEVFGRMLIEAGLSPSMLEFVNIREHDSFVHMMTPESALEMAKDLIRGAVTKAETLDEIPRVLLPVKPSLLVIGGGISGIQAALEVAKNGFKVYLVEKSPTIGGRMAMLDRTFPTNDCAI
;
A
#
# COMPACT_ATOMS: atom_id res chain seq x y z
N GLU A 1 -18.63 0.40 14.56
CA GLU A 1 -17.99 0.07 15.85
C GLU A 1 -16.64 0.78 15.94
N THR A 2 -16.07 0.96 17.13
CA THR A 2 -14.72 1.52 17.32
C THR A 2 -13.76 0.46 17.83
N TYR A 3 -12.54 0.43 17.31
CA TYR A 3 -11.49 -0.49 17.71
C TYR A 3 -10.14 0.23 17.66
N LEU A 4 -9.22 -0.11 18.57
CA LEU A 4 -7.95 0.62 18.72
C LEU A 4 -7.07 0.55 17.47
N SER A 5 -7.03 -0.60 16.79
CA SER A 5 -6.17 -0.80 15.61
C SER A 5 -6.78 -1.78 14.62
N LEU A 6 -7.62 -1.26 13.73
CA LEU A 6 -8.36 -2.05 12.74
C LEU A 6 -7.47 -2.79 11.72
N CYS A 7 -6.25 -2.32 11.47
CA CYS A 7 -5.33 -2.94 10.51
C CYS A 7 -4.54 -4.14 11.05
N THR A 8 -4.78 -4.54 12.30
CA THR A 8 -4.17 -5.73 12.92
C THR A 8 -4.99 -6.98 12.63
N ASP A 9 -4.42 -8.17 12.84
CA ASP A 9 -5.13 -9.45 12.69
C ASP A 9 -6.40 -9.49 13.54
N ALA A 10 -6.36 -8.96 14.77
CA ALA A 10 -7.55 -8.88 15.63
C ALA A 10 -8.63 -7.93 15.07
N GLY A 11 -8.21 -6.84 14.41
CA GLY A 11 -9.13 -5.95 13.70
C GLY A 11 -9.72 -6.59 12.44
N ALA A 12 -8.92 -7.39 11.73
CA ALA A 12 -9.36 -8.17 10.58
C ALA A 12 -10.46 -9.18 10.97
N GLU A 13 -10.22 -9.95 12.03
CA GLU A 13 -11.18 -10.92 12.55
C GLU A 13 -12.47 -10.26 13.03
N LEU A 14 -12.37 -9.08 13.66
CA LEU A 14 -13.54 -8.28 14.03
C LEU A 14 -14.38 -7.89 12.80
N ILE A 15 -13.74 -7.35 11.75
CA ILE A 15 -14.46 -6.96 10.53
C ILE A 15 -15.12 -8.19 9.90
N LYS A 16 -14.37 -9.29 9.79
CA LYS A 16 -14.85 -10.54 9.20
C LYS A 16 -16.03 -11.14 9.96
N SER A 17 -15.97 -11.15 11.30
CA SER A 17 -17.08 -11.65 12.13
C SER A 17 -18.30 -10.77 11.96
N ARG A 18 -18.16 -9.44 11.95
CA ARG A 18 -19.29 -8.51 11.77
C ARG A 18 -19.92 -8.58 10.39
N VAL A 19 -19.12 -8.71 9.34
CA VAL A 19 -19.63 -8.91 7.97
C VAL A 19 -20.51 -10.15 7.91
N SER A 20 -20.08 -11.24 8.56
CA SER A 20 -20.82 -12.51 8.55
C SER A 20 -22.06 -12.46 9.47
N GLU A 21 -21.92 -11.96 10.69
CA GLU A 21 -22.99 -11.93 11.71
C GLU A 21 -24.14 -10.99 11.36
N LEU A 22 -23.83 -9.86 10.72
CA LEU A 22 -24.81 -8.82 10.37
C LEU A 22 -25.18 -8.83 8.89
N GLU A 23 -24.68 -9.80 8.12
CA GLU A 23 -24.90 -9.94 6.67
C GLU A 23 -24.60 -8.62 5.92
N LEU A 24 -23.46 -7.99 6.24
CA LEU A 24 -23.08 -6.71 5.63
C LEU A 24 -22.65 -6.91 4.18
N ASP A 25 -23.11 -6.04 3.30
CA ASP A 25 -22.73 -5.98 1.88
C ASP A 25 -21.65 -4.93 1.59
N ARG A 26 -21.44 -4.00 2.52
CA ARG A 26 -20.54 -2.85 2.38
C ARG A 26 -19.83 -2.52 3.69
N VAL A 27 -18.62 -2.00 3.59
CA VAL A 27 -17.82 -1.63 4.76
C VAL A 27 -17.24 -0.23 4.58
N VAL A 28 -17.44 0.63 5.59
CA VAL A 28 -16.80 1.94 5.69
C VAL A 28 -15.74 1.89 6.79
N VAL A 29 -14.48 2.16 6.44
CA VAL A 29 -13.36 2.19 7.40
C VAL A 29 -12.90 3.63 7.60
N ALA A 30 -13.13 4.16 8.79
CA ALA A 30 -12.62 5.47 9.19
C ALA A 30 -11.33 5.33 10.00
N ALA A 31 -10.19 5.61 9.36
CA ALA A 31 -8.88 5.42 9.96
C ALA A 31 -7.82 6.34 9.31
N CYS A 32 -6.77 5.75 8.73
CA CYS A 32 -5.64 6.43 8.12
C CYS A 32 -5.85 6.70 6.62
N THR A 33 -4.77 7.10 5.93
CA THR A 33 -4.80 7.30 4.49
C THR A 33 -5.02 5.99 3.71
N PRO A 34 -5.94 5.98 2.71
CA PRO A 34 -6.16 4.81 1.85
C PRO A 34 -4.90 4.39 1.10
N LYS A 35 -4.01 5.34 0.78
CA LYS A 35 -2.73 5.08 0.10
C LYS A 35 -1.85 4.02 0.77
N THR A 36 -2.05 3.78 2.07
CA THR A 36 -1.25 2.84 2.85
C THR A 36 -1.97 1.51 3.09
N HIS A 37 -3.25 1.56 3.46
CA HIS A 37 -3.96 0.39 3.99
C HIS A 37 -5.20 -0.02 3.18
N GLU A 38 -5.57 0.67 2.11
CA GLU A 38 -6.72 0.28 1.27
C GLU A 38 -6.57 -1.15 0.74
N GLU A 39 -5.38 -1.56 0.29
CA GLU A 39 -5.12 -2.94 -0.13
C GLU A 39 -5.23 -3.95 1.02
N VAL A 40 -4.85 -3.56 2.23
CA VAL A 40 -4.90 -4.42 3.42
C VAL A 40 -6.37 -4.72 3.76
N PHE A 41 -7.19 -3.68 3.89
CA PHE A 41 -8.62 -3.84 4.15
C PHE A 41 -9.35 -4.51 2.98
N GLY A 42 -8.94 -4.24 1.74
CA GLY A 42 -9.47 -4.95 0.58
C GLY A 42 -9.23 -6.46 0.65
N ARG A 43 -8.06 -6.92 1.11
CA ARG A 43 -7.81 -8.35 1.34
C ARG A 43 -8.67 -8.91 2.47
N MET A 44 -8.83 -8.17 3.57
CA MET A 44 -9.72 -8.57 4.67
C MET A 44 -11.17 -8.75 4.19
N LEU A 45 -11.67 -7.88 3.32
CA LEU A 45 -13.00 -8.02 2.72
C LEU A 45 -13.10 -9.27 1.84
N ILE A 46 -12.07 -9.56 1.02
CA ILE A 46 -12.05 -10.81 0.22
C ILE A 46 -12.17 -12.04 1.14
N GLU A 47 -11.43 -12.06 2.24
CA GLU A 47 -11.48 -13.16 3.21
C GLU A 47 -12.83 -13.25 3.95
N ALA A 48 -13.55 -12.13 4.05
CA ALA A 48 -14.91 -12.05 4.57
C ALA A 48 -15.99 -12.34 3.51
N GLY A 49 -15.61 -12.61 2.25
CA GLY A 49 -16.54 -12.92 1.17
C GLY A 49 -17.11 -11.71 0.42
N LEU A 50 -16.55 -10.52 0.63
CA LEU A 50 -16.95 -9.28 -0.06
C LEU A 50 -15.94 -8.87 -1.13
N SER A 51 -16.44 -8.23 -2.20
CA SER A 51 -15.57 -7.57 -3.17
C SER A 51 -14.84 -6.39 -2.51
N PRO A 52 -13.54 -6.18 -2.78
CA PRO A 52 -12.81 -5.00 -2.33
C PRO A 52 -13.39 -3.67 -2.80
N SER A 53 -14.20 -3.68 -3.87
CA SER A 53 -14.89 -2.48 -4.34
C SER A 53 -16.06 -2.07 -3.44
N MET A 54 -16.45 -2.90 -2.46
CA MET A 54 -17.46 -2.58 -1.45
C MET A 54 -16.87 -1.90 -0.21
N LEU A 55 -15.59 -1.53 -0.25
CA LEU A 55 -14.91 -0.76 0.77
C LEU A 55 -14.94 0.74 0.44
N GLU A 56 -15.36 1.56 1.41
CA GLU A 56 -15.10 3.00 1.39
C GLU A 56 -14.13 3.37 2.53
N PHE A 57 -13.13 4.19 2.23
CA PHE A 57 -12.12 4.61 3.20
C PHE A 57 -12.28 6.08 3.58
N VAL A 58 -12.26 6.35 4.88
CA VAL A 58 -12.32 7.70 5.43
C VAL A 58 -11.04 8.01 6.19
N ASN A 59 -10.29 8.99 5.71
CA ASN A 59 -9.07 9.42 6.38
C ASN A 59 -9.41 10.43 7.49
N ILE A 60 -9.53 9.95 8.72
CA ILE A 60 -9.73 10.78 9.92
C ILE A 60 -8.43 10.97 10.72
N ARG A 61 -7.29 10.49 10.19
CA ARG A 61 -5.98 10.60 10.84
C ARG A 61 -5.14 11.70 10.22
N GLU A 62 -4.54 11.46 9.06
CA GLU A 62 -3.66 12.43 8.42
C GLU A 62 -4.41 13.68 7.96
N HIS A 63 -5.70 13.55 7.60
CA HIS A 63 -6.51 14.67 7.12
C HIS A 63 -7.40 15.32 8.20
N ASP A 64 -7.36 14.81 9.43
CA ASP A 64 -8.20 15.35 10.51
C ASP A 64 -7.47 15.35 11.86
N SER A 65 -7.46 14.24 12.61
CA SER A 65 -6.91 14.26 13.98
C SER A 65 -5.45 14.72 14.10
N PHE A 66 -4.59 14.47 13.12
CA PHE A 66 -3.20 14.96 13.12
C PHE A 66 -3.07 16.45 12.84
N VAL A 67 -4.01 17.05 12.13
CA VAL A 67 -3.98 18.48 11.78
C VAL A 67 -4.85 19.34 12.70
N HIS A 68 -5.75 18.72 13.47
CA HIS A 68 -6.63 19.37 14.45
C HIS A 68 -6.29 18.99 15.91
N MET A 69 -5.03 18.64 16.21
CA MET A 69 -4.60 18.19 17.56
C MET A 69 -4.95 19.18 18.68
N MET A 70 -5.01 20.48 18.38
CA MET A 70 -5.32 21.54 19.34
C MET A 70 -6.81 21.87 19.44
N THR A 71 -7.65 21.26 18.61
CA THR A 71 -9.10 21.52 18.52
C THR A 71 -9.87 20.21 18.34
N PRO A 72 -9.86 19.30 19.32
CA PRO A 72 -10.43 17.96 19.21
C PRO A 72 -11.94 17.95 19.01
N GLU A 73 -12.67 18.95 19.54
CA GLU A 73 -14.11 19.10 19.31
C GLU A 73 -14.41 19.36 17.84
N SER A 74 -13.66 20.26 17.20
CA SER A 74 -13.80 20.54 15.76
C SER A 74 -13.39 19.34 14.91
N ALA A 75 -12.34 18.60 15.34
CA ALA A 75 -11.91 17.37 14.67
C ALA A 75 -13.04 16.32 14.70
N LEU A 76 -13.69 16.14 15.84
CA LEU A 76 -14.80 15.19 15.98
C LEU A 76 -15.97 15.53 15.05
N GLU A 77 -16.35 16.80 14.94
CA GLU A 77 -17.41 17.23 14.02
C GLU A 77 -17.01 17.00 12.55
N MET A 78 -15.77 17.32 12.18
CA MET A 78 -15.25 17.02 10.85
C MET A 78 -15.24 15.51 10.57
N ALA A 79 -14.75 14.67 11.48
CA ALA A 79 -14.76 13.22 11.34
C ALA A 79 -16.17 12.67 11.11
N LYS A 80 -17.16 13.16 11.86
CA LYS A 80 -18.57 12.76 11.67
C LYS A 80 -19.07 13.11 10.27
N ASP A 81 -18.76 14.30 9.78
CA ASP A 81 -19.17 14.75 8.45
C ASP A 81 -18.50 13.92 7.35
N LEU A 82 -17.19 13.64 7.48
CA LEU A 82 -16.45 12.78 6.56
C LEU A 82 -17.03 11.36 6.52
N ILE A 83 -17.31 10.78 7.69
CA ILE A 83 -17.92 9.45 7.79
C ILE A 83 -19.31 9.45 7.17
N ARG A 84 -20.13 10.49 7.42
CA ARG A 84 -21.47 10.59 6.82
C ARG A 84 -21.41 10.61 5.30
N GLY A 85 -20.51 11.42 4.73
CA GLY A 85 -20.31 11.46 3.27
C GLY A 85 -19.85 10.12 2.70
N ALA A 86 -18.97 9.41 3.41
CA ALA A 86 -18.50 8.10 3.01
C ALA A 86 -19.59 7.02 3.06
N VAL A 87 -20.44 7.04 4.09
CA VAL A 87 -21.60 6.13 4.16
C VAL A 87 -22.55 6.37 2.99
N THR A 88 -22.87 7.62 2.67
CA THR A 88 -23.71 7.95 1.51
C THR A 88 -23.07 7.52 0.19
N LYS A 89 -21.74 7.65 0.04
CA LYS A 89 -21.03 7.14 -1.14
C LYS A 89 -21.02 5.62 -1.20
N ALA A 90 -20.90 4.96 -0.05
CA ALA A 90 -20.89 3.50 0.04
C ALA A 90 -22.16 2.90 -0.54
N GLU A 91 -23.33 3.52 -0.30
CA GLU A 91 -24.63 3.09 -0.84
C GLU A 91 -24.62 2.91 -2.38
N THR A 92 -23.80 3.68 -3.09
CA THR A 92 -23.70 3.67 -4.55
C THR A 92 -22.48 2.91 -5.09
N LEU A 93 -21.71 2.21 -4.26
CA LEU A 93 -20.59 1.42 -4.77
C LEU A 93 -21.12 0.22 -5.54
N ASP A 94 -20.44 -0.17 -6.61
CA ASP A 94 -20.80 -1.36 -7.38
C ASP A 94 -19.65 -2.35 -7.39
N GLU A 95 -19.98 -3.60 -7.72
CA GLU A 95 -18.96 -4.62 -7.88
C GLU A 95 -18.14 -4.33 -9.14
N ILE A 96 -16.83 -4.14 -8.95
CA ILE A 96 -15.91 -3.91 -10.06
C ILE A 96 -15.23 -5.23 -10.41
N PRO A 97 -15.44 -5.78 -11.63
CA PRO A 97 -14.84 -7.03 -12.02
C PRO A 97 -13.32 -6.91 -12.10
N ARG A 98 -12.62 -7.90 -11.55
CA ARG A 98 -11.16 -7.99 -11.63
C ARG A 98 -10.74 -8.65 -12.93
N VAL A 99 -9.90 -7.97 -13.69
CA VAL A 99 -9.34 -8.51 -14.94
C VAL A 99 -7.99 -9.15 -14.65
N LEU A 100 -7.83 -10.42 -15.02
CA LEU A 100 -6.55 -11.09 -14.99
C LEU A 100 -5.78 -10.74 -16.28
N LEU A 101 -4.64 -10.09 -16.11
CA LEU A 101 -3.76 -9.72 -17.22
C LEU A 101 -2.50 -10.58 -17.18
N PRO A 102 -2.05 -11.13 -18.33
CA PRO A 102 -0.83 -11.91 -18.37
C PRO A 102 0.38 -11.01 -18.09
N VAL A 103 1.25 -11.46 -17.17
CA VAL A 103 2.50 -10.77 -16.87
C VAL A 103 3.63 -11.44 -17.64
N LYS A 104 4.36 -10.65 -18.44
CA LYS A 104 5.55 -11.15 -19.14
C LYS A 104 6.68 -11.42 -18.13
N PRO A 105 7.31 -12.61 -18.11
CA PRO A 105 8.35 -12.96 -17.16
C PRO A 105 9.70 -12.34 -17.54
N SER A 106 9.76 -11.01 -17.58
CA SER A 106 10.98 -10.25 -17.83
C SER A 106 11.00 -8.95 -17.06
N LEU A 107 12.19 -8.53 -16.62
CA LEU A 107 12.41 -7.32 -15.84
C LEU A 107 13.16 -6.26 -16.65
N LEU A 108 12.82 -4.99 -16.47
CA LEU A 108 13.62 -3.84 -16.91
C LEU A 108 14.19 -3.13 -15.68
N VAL A 109 15.51 -3.00 -15.62
CA VAL A 109 16.22 -2.23 -14.61
C VAL A 109 16.77 -0.96 -15.26
N ILE A 110 16.45 0.19 -14.68
CA ILE A 110 16.89 1.51 -15.15
C ILE A 110 17.95 2.04 -14.19
N GLY A 111 19.17 2.20 -14.69
CA GLY A 111 20.35 2.62 -13.92
C GLY A 111 21.26 1.44 -13.58
N GLY A 112 22.48 1.45 -14.12
CA GLY A 112 23.54 0.47 -13.89
C GLY A 112 24.45 0.80 -12.71
N GLY A 113 23.93 1.41 -11.64
CA GLY A 113 24.66 1.56 -10.38
C GLY A 113 24.66 0.26 -9.55
N ILE A 114 25.31 0.26 -8.39
CA ILE A 114 25.37 -0.92 -7.50
C ILE A 114 23.99 -1.52 -7.20
N SER A 115 22.97 -0.70 -6.94
CA SER A 115 21.60 -1.18 -6.68
C SER A 115 20.97 -1.85 -7.90
N GLY A 116 21.11 -1.25 -9.08
CA GLY A 116 20.57 -1.80 -10.33
C GLY A 116 21.27 -3.06 -10.78
N ILE A 117 22.61 -3.10 -10.68
CA ILE A 117 23.41 -4.29 -10.96
C ILE A 117 22.97 -5.44 -10.04
N GLN A 118 22.85 -5.19 -8.73
CA GLN A 118 22.43 -6.21 -7.77
C GLN A 118 21.01 -6.72 -8.05
N ALA A 119 20.05 -5.83 -8.30
CA ALA A 119 18.69 -6.21 -8.63
C ALA A 119 18.62 -7.04 -9.92
N ALA A 120 19.39 -6.67 -10.95
CA ALA A 120 19.47 -7.40 -12.20
C ALA A 120 20.07 -8.80 -12.02
N LEU A 121 21.16 -8.92 -11.26
CA LEU A 121 21.82 -10.20 -10.99
C LEU A 121 20.92 -11.15 -10.20
N GLU A 122 20.23 -10.66 -9.16
CA GLU A 122 19.38 -11.51 -8.33
C GLU A 122 18.21 -12.09 -9.13
N VAL A 123 17.57 -11.26 -9.95
CA VAL A 123 16.44 -11.69 -10.79
C VAL A 123 16.91 -12.61 -11.93
N ALA A 124 18.08 -12.34 -12.52
CA ALA A 124 18.67 -13.21 -13.53
C ALA A 124 19.07 -14.59 -12.99
N LYS A 125 19.59 -14.68 -11.75
CA LYS A 125 19.91 -15.96 -11.09
C LYS A 125 18.66 -16.84 -10.89
N ASN A 126 17.50 -16.22 -10.70
CA ASN A 126 16.21 -16.92 -10.61
C ASN A 126 15.61 -17.28 -11.98
N GLY A 127 16.37 -17.14 -13.07
CA GLY A 127 15.99 -17.59 -14.41
C GLY A 127 15.14 -16.61 -15.22
N PHE A 128 14.93 -15.38 -14.74
CA PHE A 128 14.16 -14.36 -15.46
C PHE A 128 15.03 -13.58 -16.44
N LYS A 129 14.46 -13.21 -17.60
CA LYS A 129 15.14 -12.32 -18.56
C LYS A 129 15.19 -10.90 -18.00
N VAL A 130 16.39 -10.31 -17.91
CA VAL A 130 16.58 -8.94 -17.43
C VAL A 130 17.16 -8.05 -18.53
N TYR A 131 16.60 -6.86 -18.68
CA TYR A 131 17.16 -5.77 -19.46
C TYR A 131 17.71 -4.72 -18.49
N LEU A 132 18.99 -4.37 -18.60
CA LEU A 132 19.61 -3.29 -17.83
C LEU A 132 19.91 -2.12 -18.76
N VAL A 133 19.33 -0.96 -18.47
CA VAL A 133 19.54 0.26 -19.24
C VAL A 133 20.32 1.26 -18.40
N GLU A 134 21.51 1.62 -18.84
CA GLU A 134 22.33 2.66 -18.23
C GLU A 134 22.42 3.86 -19.18
N LYS A 135 22.31 5.05 -18.62
CA LYS A 135 22.38 6.32 -19.36
C LYS A 135 23.81 6.58 -19.87
N SER A 136 24.79 6.22 -19.06
CA SER A 136 26.20 6.47 -19.30
C SER A 136 26.83 5.37 -20.17
N PRO A 137 28.00 5.62 -20.79
CA PRO A 137 28.70 4.58 -21.55
C PRO A 137 29.15 3.36 -20.71
N THR A 138 29.22 3.51 -19.38
CA THR A 138 29.65 2.47 -18.44
C THR A 138 28.67 2.32 -17.28
N ILE A 139 28.62 1.10 -16.74
CA ILE A 139 27.95 0.77 -15.48
C ILE A 139 28.88 1.03 -14.28
N GLY A 140 28.36 0.94 -13.06
CA GLY A 140 29.08 1.17 -11.80
C GLY A 140 28.53 2.37 -11.00
N GLY A 141 27.87 3.31 -11.68
CA GLY A 141 27.27 4.49 -11.05
C GLY A 141 28.28 5.29 -10.23
N ARG A 142 27.84 5.84 -9.08
CA ARG A 142 28.71 6.61 -8.19
C ARG A 142 29.76 5.77 -7.48
N MET A 143 29.53 4.48 -7.27
CA MET A 143 30.45 3.61 -6.54
C MET A 143 31.77 3.46 -7.29
N ALA A 144 31.73 3.32 -8.61
CA ALA A 144 32.94 3.24 -9.45
C ALA A 144 33.79 4.53 -9.45
N MET A 145 33.30 5.63 -8.88
CA MET A 145 34.05 6.88 -8.74
C MET A 145 34.72 7.03 -7.37
N LEU A 146 34.42 6.13 -6.42
CA LEU A 146 35.01 6.15 -5.08
C LEU A 146 36.34 5.40 -5.09
N ASP A 147 37.31 5.89 -4.32
CA ASP A 147 38.56 5.14 -4.08
C ASP A 147 38.27 3.95 -3.14
N ARG A 148 37.60 4.22 -2.01
CA ARG A 148 37.31 3.22 -0.98
C ARG A 148 35.90 3.34 -0.40
N THR A 149 35.39 2.24 0.15
CA THR A 149 34.08 2.17 0.80
C THR A 149 34.20 1.93 2.31
N PHE A 150 33.58 2.80 3.11
CA PHE A 150 33.46 2.57 4.55
C PHE A 150 32.41 1.47 4.85
N PRO A 151 32.49 0.75 5.99
CA PRO A 151 33.51 0.88 7.05
C PRO A 151 34.77 0.03 6.80
N THR A 152 34.76 -0.88 5.84
CA THR A 152 35.86 -1.85 5.62
C THR A 152 37.09 -1.24 4.96
N ASN A 153 36.94 -0.09 4.32
CA ASN A 153 37.99 0.60 3.57
C ASN A 153 38.51 -0.22 2.38
N ASP A 154 37.65 -1.10 1.83
CA ASP A 154 37.91 -1.84 0.60
C ASP A 154 37.86 -0.91 -0.62
N CYS A 155 38.53 -1.31 -1.71
CA CYS A 155 38.40 -0.62 -3.00
C CYS A 155 36.96 -0.71 -3.53
N ALA A 156 36.46 0.38 -4.11
CA ALA A 156 35.06 0.43 -4.54
C ALA A 156 34.76 -0.33 -5.84
N ILE A 157 35.77 -0.62 -6.65
CA ILE A 157 35.69 -1.49 -7.83
C ILE A 157 36.99 -2.30 -7.99
#